data_AF-A0A9W6MB31-F1
#
_entry.id   AF-A0A9W6MB31-F1
#
_cell.length_a   1.000
_cell.length_b   1.000
_cell.length_c   1.000
_cell.angle_alpha   90.00
_cell.angle_beta   90.00
_cell.angle_gamma   90.00
#
_symmetry.space_group_name_H-M   'P 1'
#
loop_
_entity.id
_entity.type
_entity.pdbx_description
1 polymer ?
#
loop_
_entity_poly.entity_id
_entity_poly.type
_entity_poly.pdbx_seq_one_letter_code
_entity_poly.pdbx_strand_id
1 'polypeptide(L)'
;MLMARRTLAPGVEVFSVTTGTARQAAVESAVGTAGYPETEPRGATAPKTPVEAASGVVGAVARETVLRTASGEFLPLQRELGDDLEQLDPGTLRAFEAEGVLVERKPRSWPGPVAVVGSGAIALALSELLARVGAEVRRVPTPDAAFGCAAVSWCHEDHPPVEWAKADVMLAERAIAWQRCSVEGATAVIEPISHGPEDVTHADVRARRLAASASPGHLQAYWSSERRRGPSPIGPAEAWFVAALLAADLEAWAARRTASRRLRLVDLIGLTVTEQPILPLHPAASREP
;
A
#
# COMPACT_ATOMS: atom_id res chain seq x y z
N MET A 1 -2.35 -34.77 -4.22
CA MET A 1 -2.00 -33.36 -4.48
C MET A 1 -2.82 -32.90 -5.68
N LEU A 2 -3.87 -32.08 -5.49
CA LEU A 2 -4.64 -31.57 -6.62
C LEU A 2 -3.90 -30.36 -7.19
N MET A 3 -3.23 -30.55 -8.33
CA MET A 3 -2.69 -29.45 -9.13
C MET A 3 -3.75 -29.05 -10.16
N ALA A 4 -4.35 -27.88 -10.01
CA ALA A 4 -5.08 -27.27 -11.11
C ALA A 4 -4.04 -26.69 -12.08
N ARG A 5 -4.02 -27.23 -13.31
CA ARG A 5 -3.14 -26.79 -14.41
C ARG A 5 -4.00 -26.06 -15.44
N ARG A 6 -3.61 -24.84 -15.78
CA ARG A 6 -4.15 -24.11 -16.94
C ARG A 6 -3.00 -23.78 -17.88
N THR A 7 -3.08 -24.24 -19.12
CA THR A 7 -2.12 -23.87 -20.17
C THR A 7 -2.58 -22.56 -20.80
N LEU A 8 -1.69 -21.57 -20.87
CA LEU A 8 -1.95 -20.27 -21.50
C LEU A 8 -1.42 -20.23 -22.94
N ALA A 9 -0.29 -20.89 -23.20
CA ALA A 9 0.31 -21.04 -24.52
C ALA A 9 1.23 -22.27 -24.55
N PRO A 10 1.73 -22.71 -25.71
CA PRO A 10 2.74 -23.77 -25.77
C PRO A 10 3.95 -23.44 -24.88
N GLY A 11 4.19 -24.30 -23.88
CA GLY A 11 5.26 -24.11 -22.90
C GLY A 11 4.95 -23.18 -21.72
N VAL A 12 3.80 -22.48 -21.71
CA VAL A 12 3.43 -21.53 -20.63
C VAL A 12 2.25 -22.07 -19.84
N GLU A 13 2.47 -22.31 -18.55
CA GLU A 13 1.51 -23.05 -17.70
C GLU A 13 1.36 -22.43 -16.32
N VAL A 14 0.13 -22.33 -15.82
CA VAL A 14 -0.18 -21.84 -14.48
C VAL A 14 -0.55 -23.02 -13.58
N PHE A 15 0.11 -23.08 -12.42
CA PHE A 15 -0.12 -24.09 -11.40
C PHE A 15 -0.61 -23.45 -10.11
N SER A 16 -1.58 -24.10 -9.46
CA SER A 16 -1.90 -23.85 -8.05
C SER A 16 -1.28 -24.93 -7.18
N VAL A 17 -0.32 -24.54 -6.33
CA VAL A 17 0.42 -25.46 -5.46
C VAL A 17 0.00 -25.23 -4.01
N THR A 18 -0.31 -26.31 -3.30
CA THR A 18 -0.65 -26.30 -1.87
C THR A 18 0.61 -26.69 -1.09
N THR A 19 1.31 -25.72 -0.48
CA THR A 19 2.64 -25.94 0.10
C THR A 19 2.58 -26.52 1.52
N GLY A 20 2.42 -27.83 1.62
CA GLY A 20 2.98 -28.63 2.72
C GLY A 20 3.99 -29.58 2.09
N THR A 21 5.29 -29.37 2.32
CA THR A 21 6.43 -30.18 1.79
C THR A 21 6.53 -30.38 0.26
N ALA A 22 5.71 -29.69 -0.54
CA ALA A 22 5.54 -29.95 -1.98
C ALA A 22 6.40 -29.12 -2.95
N ARG A 23 7.48 -28.46 -2.48
CA ARG A 23 8.42 -27.76 -3.39
C ARG A 23 9.25 -28.75 -4.21
N GLN A 24 9.48 -29.96 -3.68
CA GLN A 24 10.32 -30.98 -4.31
C GLN A 24 9.55 -31.88 -5.29
N ALA A 25 8.27 -32.19 -5.00
CA ALA A 25 7.44 -33.07 -5.84
C ALA A 25 7.03 -32.44 -7.18
N ALA A 26 6.87 -31.11 -7.25
CA ALA A 26 6.56 -30.41 -8.50
C ALA A 26 7.74 -30.42 -9.50
N VAL A 27 8.98 -30.43 -8.98
CA VAL A 27 10.20 -30.51 -9.79
C VAL A 27 10.41 -31.95 -10.28
N GLU A 28 10.20 -32.95 -9.43
CA GLU A 28 10.41 -34.37 -9.79
C GLU A 28 9.36 -34.92 -10.76
N SER A 29 8.09 -34.51 -10.66
CA SER A 29 7.03 -35.00 -11.57
C SER A 29 7.15 -34.47 -13.01
N ALA A 30 7.88 -33.36 -13.25
CA ALA A 30 8.02 -32.77 -14.58
C ALA A 30 9.28 -33.24 -15.33
N VAL A 31 10.26 -33.81 -14.62
CA VAL A 31 11.51 -34.36 -15.20
C VAL A 31 11.32 -35.81 -15.67
N GLY A 32 10.29 -36.52 -15.19
CA GLY A 32 9.97 -37.90 -15.56
C GLY A 32 9.26 -38.04 -16.91
N THR A 33 9.87 -37.62 -18.03
CA THR A 33 9.47 -38.06 -19.39
C THR A 33 10.61 -37.92 -20.40
N ALA A 34 11.85 -38.21 -20.00
CA ALA A 34 12.96 -38.43 -20.93
C ALA A 34 13.61 -39.77 -20.57
N GLY A 35 13.25 -40.83 -21.29
CA GLY A 35 13.90 -42.13 -21.18
C GLY A 35 15.35 -42.02 -21.68
N TYR A 36 16.31 -42.40 -20.84
CA TYR A 36 17.67 -42.71 -21.24
C TYR A 36 17.90 -44.22 -21.13
N PRO A 37 18.57 -44.86 -22.09
CA PRO A 37 18.85 -46.29 -22.03
C PRO A 37 19.95 -46.60 -21.00
N GLU A 38 19.80 -47.77 -20.38
CA GLU A 38 20.68 -48.37 -19.38
C GLU A 38 22.14 -48.45 -19.84
N THR A 39 23.04 -48.00 -18.97
CA THR A 39 24.35 -48.62 -18.76
C THR A 39 24.72 -48.53 -17.28
N GLU A 40 24.63 -49.67 -16.59
CA GLU A 40 25.40 -49.94 -15.37
C GLU A 40 26.90 -50.08 -15.73
N PRO A 41 27.89 -49.88 -14.81
CA PRO A 41 27.88 -50.52 -13.49
C PRO A 41 28.62 -49.84 -12.30
N ARG A 42 28.34 -50.45 -11.12
CA ARG A 42 29.20 -50.73 -9.94
C ARG A 42 29.74 -49.58 -9.08
N GLY A 43 29.33 -49.61 -7.80
CA GLY A 43 30.24 -49.39 -6.67
C GLY A 43 29.64 -48.83 -5.37
N ALA A 44 29.59 -49.66 -4.33
CA ALA A 44 29.72 -49.33 -2.90
C ALA A 44 28.53 -48.69 -2.10
N THR A 45 27.75 -49.57 -1.45
CA THR A 45 27.48 -49.66 0.02
C THR A 45 27.20 -48.41 0.89
N ALA A 46 25.91 -48.23 1.25
CA ALA A 46 25.27 -48.16 2.59
C ALA A 46 25.67 -47.08 3.66
N PRO A 47 24.89 -46.82 4.74
CA PRO A 47 23.57 -47.34 5.14
C PRO A 47 22.50 -46.26 5.51
N LYS A 48 21.27 -46.76 5.69
CA LYS A 48 20.07 -46.09 6.23
C LYS A 48 20.16 -45.89 7.75
N THR A 49 19.56 -44.82 8.25
CA THR A 49 19.01 -44.78 9.62
C THR A 49 17.66 -44.04 9.60
N PRO A 50 16.61 -44.55 10.26
CA PRO A 50 15.28 -43.95 10.25
C PRO A 50 15.15 -42.92 11.38
N VAL A 51 14.55 -41.77 11.11
CA VAL A 51 14.07 -40.86 12.17
C VAL A 51 12.55 -40.83 12.13
N GLU A 52 11.99 -41.15 13.29
CA GLU A 52 10.57 -41.18 13.64
C GLU A 52 9.83 -39.87 13.33
N ALA A 53 8.61 -40.04 12.81
CA ALA A 53 7.48 -39.14 12.94
C ALA A 53 7.08 -38.97 14.43
N ALA A 54 6.45 -37.93 14.94
CA ALA A 54 5.88 -36.69 14.45
C ALA A 54 5.52 -35.84 15.68
N SER A 55 5.39 -34.51 15.51
CA SER A 55 4.23 -33.76 15.99
C SER A 55 4.28 -32.35 15.40
N GLY A 56 3.64 -32.17 14.24
CA GLY A 56 3.54 -30.89 13.55
C GLY A 56 2.11 -30.38 13.58
N VAL A 57 1.91 -29.23 14.22
CA VAL A 57 0.68 -28.43 14.17
C VAL A 57 0.36 -28.09 12.71
N VAL A 58 -0.88 -28.35 12.26
CA VAL A 58 -1.33 -27.99 10.90
C VAL A 58 -1.55 -26.47 10.84
N GLY A 59 -0.53 -25.75 10.39
CA GLY A 59 -0.65 -24.35 9.96
C GLY A 59 -1.36 -24.25 8.60
N ALA A 60 -2.11 -23.17 8.39
CA ALA A 60 -2.84 -22.90 7.16
C ALA A 60 -1.92 -23.01 5.93
N VAL A 61 -2.29 -23.87 4.97
CA VAL A 61 -1.48 -24.10 3.78
C VAL A 61 -1.62 -22.91 2.83
N ALA A 62 -0.54 -22.17 2.62
CA ALA A 62 -0.49 -21.14 1.59
C ALA A 62 -0.70 -21.81 0.22
N ARG A 63 -1.68 -21.31 -0.54
CA ARG A 63 -1.81 -21.65 -1.96
C ARG A 63 -0.94 -20.67 -2.73
N GLU A 64 0.22 -21.11 -3.17
CA GLU A 64 1.05 -20.32 -4.07
C GLU A 64 0.67 -20.64 -5.52
N THR A 65 0.43 -19.60 -6.30
CA THR A 65 0.26 -19.71 -7.74
C THR A 65 1.63 -19.51 -8.38
N VAL A 66 2.04 -20.43 -9.25
CA VAL A 66 3.35 -20.39 -9.92
C VAL A 66 3.13 -20.46 -11.43
N LEU A 67 3.82 -19.59 -12.16
CA LEU A 67 3.88 -19.61 -13.62
C LEU A 67 5.10 -20.42 -14.06
N ARG A 68 4.92 -21.36 -14.98
CA ARG A 68 6.02 -21.96 -15.74
C ARG A 68 6.13 -21.24 -17.07
N THR A 69 7.30 -20.68 -17.36
CA THR A 69 7.60 -19.99 -18.62
C THR A 69 7.89 -20.99 -19.73
N ALA A 70 7.90 -20.52 -20.99
CA ALA A 70 8.26 -21.34 -22.14
C ALA A 70 9.72 -21.84 -22.08
N SER A 71 10.60 -21.13 -21.36
CA SER A 71 11.97 -21.54 -21.07
C SER A 71 12.07 -22.60 -19.97
N GLY A 72 10.97 -22.94 -19.30
CA GLY A 72 10.91 -23.92 -18.22
C GLY A 72 11.21 -23.36 -16.83
N GLU A 73 11.37 -22.05 -16.69
CA GLU A 73 11.54 -21.37 -15.40
C GLU A 73 10.21 -21.29 -14.64
N PHE A 74 10.27 -21.36 -13.30
CA PHE A 74 9.11 -21.23 -12.43
C PHE A 74 9.14 -19.90 -11.69
N LEU A 75 8.22 -19.00 -12.03
CA LEU A 75 8.07 -17.68 -11.43
C LEU A 75 6.93 -17.70 -10.40
N PRO A 76 7.16 -17.32 -9.14
CA PRO A 76 6.08 -17.14 -8.18
C PRO A 76 5.20 -15.97 -8.63
N LEU A 77 3.91 -16.23 -8.86
CA LEU A 77 2.94 -15.18 -9.16
C LEU A 77 2.55 -14.52 -7.84
N GLN A 78 3.29 -13.48 -7.46
CA GLN A 78 2.76 -12.45 -6.58
C GLN A 78 1.57 -11.80 -7.29
N ARG A 79 0.64 -11.21 -6.52
CA ARG A 79 -0.66 -10.70 -7.02
C ARG A 79 -0.54 -9.66 -8.15
N GLU A 80 0.66 -9.15 -8.39
CA GLU A 80 1.07 -8.29 -9.50
C GLU A 80 2.40 -8.85 -10.04
N LEU A 81 2.51 -9.14 -11.35
CA LEU A 81 3.82 -9.15 -11.98
C LEU A 81 4.31 -7.71 -11.97
N GLY A 82 5.48 -7.46 -11.36
CA GLY A 82 6.06 -6.13 -11.26
C GLY A 82 6.43 -5.53 -12.62
N ASP A 83 7.05 -4.35 -12.61
CA ASP A 83 7.47 -3.61 -13.81
C ASP A 83 8.57 -4.36 -14.64
N ASP A 84 8.99 -5.56 -14.20
CA ASP A 84 9.98 -6.45 -14.83
C ASP A 84 9.43 -7.27 -16.01
N LEU A 85 8.40 -6.79 -16.72
CA LEU A 85 7.86 -7.47 -17.91
C LEU A 85 8.93 -7.70 -18.98
N GLU A 86 9.96 -6.85 -19.01
CA GLU A 86 11.11 -6.96 -19.91
C GLU A 86 12.02 -8.17 -19.60
N GLN A 87 11.93 -8.74 -18.39
CA GLN A 87 12.66 -9.95 -18.00
C GLN A 87 11.94 -11.23 -18.45
N LEU A 88 10.67 -11.15 -18.85
CA LEU A 88 9.94 -12.30 -19.37
C LEU A 88 10.41 -12.62 -20.78
N ASP A 89 10.53 -13.92 -21.08
CA ASP A 89 10.79 -14.32 -22.45
C ASP A 89 9.64 -13.87 -23.38
N PRO A 90 9.93 -13.51 -24.65
CA PRO A 90 8.92 -13.02 -25.58
C PRO A 90 7.74 -13.98 -25.82
N GLY A 91 7.93 -15.29 -25.60
CA GLY A 91 6.86 -16.29 -25.71
C GLY A 91 5.85 -16.17 -24.58
N THR A 92 6.33 -16.00 -23.35
CA THR A 92 5.50 -15.76 -22.16
C THR A 92 4.74 -14.43 -22.25
N LEU A 93 5.40 -13.36 -22.71
CA LEU A 93 4.74 -12.06 -22.89
C LEU A 93 3.57 -12.13 -23.88
N ARG A 94 3.78 -12.74 -25.06
CA ARG A 94 2.73 -12.95 -26.06
C ARG A 94 1.58 -13.81 -25.55
N ALA A 95 1.86 -14.80 -24.71
CA ALA A 95 0.82 -15.64 -24.09
C ALA A 95 -0.08 -14.79 -23.18
N PHE A 96 0.52 -13.88 -22.39
CA PHE A 96 -0.24 -12.97 -21.56
C PHE A 96 -1.02 -11.91 -22.35
N GLU A 97 -0.47 -11.40 -23.45
CA GLU A 97 -1.19 -10.52 -24.38
C GLU A 97 -2.40 -11.22 -25.00
N ALA A 98 -2.21 -12.46 -25.50
CA ALA A 98 -3.27 -13.24 -26.14
C ALA A 98 -4.43 -13.58 -25.20
N GLU A 99 -4.13 -13.83 -23.93
CA GLU A 99 -5.13 -14.09 -22.88
C GLU A 99 -5.74 -12.80 -22.30
N GLY A 100 -5.29 -11.62 -22.75
CA GLY A 100 -5.76 -10.31 -22.28
C GLY A 100 -5.47 -10.07 -20.79
N VAL A 101 -4.49 -10.77 -20.22
CA VAL A 101 -4.12 -10.65 -18.79
C VAL A 101 -3.04 -9.60 -18.55
N LEU A 102 -2.39 -9.10 -19.60
CA LEU A 102 -1.60 -7.88 -19.49
C LEU A 102 -2.52 -6.68 -19.41
N VAL A 103 -2.47 -6.00 -18.27
CA VAL A 103 -3.07 -4.69 -18.11
C VAL A 103 -1.99 -3.67 -18.42
N GLU A 104 -2.15 -2.96 -19.53
CA GLU A 104 -1.33 -1.77 -19.77
C GLU A 104 -1.53 -0.83 -18.59
N ARG A 105 -0.43 -0.49 -17.90
CA ARG A 105 -0.48 0.49 -16.83
C ARG A 105 -0.80 1.83 -17.46
N LYS A 106 -2.10 2.15 -17.56
CA LYS A 106 -2.54 3.41 -18.13
C LYS A 106 -1.79 4.54 -17.44
N PRO A 107 -1.24 5.51 -18.19
CA PRO A 107 -0.63 6.69 -17.61
C PRO A 107 -1.58 7.27 -16.57
N ARG A 108 -1.04 7.53 -15.37
CA ARG A 108 -1.83 8.12 -14.30
C ARG A 108 -2.28 9.50 -14.76
N SER A 109 -3.58 9.65 -14.99
CA SER A 109 -4.18 10.93 -15.37
C SER A 109 -4.46 11.74 -14.11
N TRP A 110 -3.68 12.78 -13.89
CA TRP A 110 -3.91 13.75 -12.82
C TRP A 110 -4.90 14.83 -13.31
N PRO A 111 -5.91 15.21 -12.51
CA PRO A 111 -6.86 16.26 -12.90
C PRO A 111 -6.23 17.66 -12.96
N GLY A 112 -5.03 17.82 -12.39
CA GLY A 112 -4.24 19.03 -12.41
C GLY A 112 -3.05 18.92 -11.45
N PRO A 113 -2.33 20.03 -11.21
CA PRO A 113 -1.17 20.05 -10.32
C PRO A 113 -1.53 19.69 -8.88
N VAL A 114 -0.61 19.05 -8.16
CA VAL A 114 -0.71 18.76 -6.73
C VAL A 114 0.21 19.69 -5.97
N ALA A 115 -0.37 20.50 -5.09
CA ALA A 115 0.38 21.34 -4.17
C ALA A 115 0.83 20.53 -2.94
N VAL A 116 2.09 20.66 -2.55
CA VAL A 116 2.62 20.06 -1.32
C VAL A 116 3.06 21.17 -0.38
N VAL A 117 2.48 21.17 0.83
CA VAL A 117 2.78 22.11 1.90
C VAL A 117 3.59 21.41 2.99
N GLY A 118 4.66 22.06 3.43
CA GLY A 118 5.56 21.54 4.47
C GLY A 118 7.02 21.46 4.00
N SER A 119 7.94 21.57 4.95
CA SER A 119 9.39 21.52 4.71
C SER A 119 10.06 20.28 5.30
N GLY A 120 9.28 19.37 5.90
CA GLY A 120 9.77 18.13 6.51
C GLY A 120 10.14 17.04 5.50
N ALA A 121 10.75 15.97 6.00
CA ALA A 121 11.16 14.80 5.22
C ALA A 121 9.99 14.13 4.47
N ILE A 122 8.81 14.02 5.09
CA ILE A 122 7.59 13.47 4.48
C ILE A 122 7.16 14.33 3.28
N ALA A 123 7.16 15.66 3.41
CA ALA A 123 6.77 16.56 2.32
C ALA A 123 7.72 16.46 1.13
N LEU A 124 9.02 16.32 1.41
CA LEU A 124 10.05 16.12 0.39
C LEU A 124 9.89 14.78 -0.32
N ALA A 125 9.76 13.68 0.43
CA ALA A 125 9.56 12.34 -0.10
C ALA A 125 8.25 12.25 -0.92
N LEU A 126 7.16 12.86 -0.45
CA LEU A 126 5.91 12.92 -1.18
C LEU A 126 6.05 13.67 -2.51
N SER A 127 6.74 14.82 -2.50
CA SER A 127 6.96 15.61 -3.72
C SER A 127 7.75 14.81 -4.77
N GLU A 128 8.80 14.12 -4.35
CA GLU A 128 9.62 13.28 -5.21
C GLU A 128 8.82 12.09 -5.75
N LEU A 129 8.04 11.42 -4.89
CA LEU A 129 7.22 10.29 -5.29
C LEU A 129 6.13 10.70 -6.29
N LEU A 130 5.41 11.80 -6.00
CA LEU A 130 4.37 12.33 -6.89
C LEU A 130 4.92 12.67 -8.28
N ALA A 131 6.11 13.29 -8.36
CA ALA A 131 6.77 13.56 -9.62
C ALA A 131 7.12 12.26 -10.39
N ARG A 132 7.62 11.22 -9.69
CA ARG A 132 7.90 9.90 -10.30
C ARG A 132 6.65 9.21 -10.83
N VAL A 133 5.48 9.46 -10.23
CA VAL A 133 4.20 8.91 -10.69
C VAL A 133 3.47 9.83 -11.67
N GLY A 134 4.16 10.84 -12.21
CA GLY A 134 3.68 11.68 -13.31
C GLY A 134 2.80 12.85 -12.90
N ALA A 135 2.73 13.20 -11.61
CA ALA A 135 2.03 14.41 -11.17
C ALA A 135 2.88 15.65 -11.41
N GLU A 136 2.25 16.76 -11.85
CA GLU A 136 2.87 18.08 -11.73
C GLU A 136 2.81 18.51 -10.25
N VAL A 137 3.97 18.62 -9.59
CA VAL A 137 4.06 18.97 -8.17
C VAL A 137 4.45 20.43 -7.99
N ARG A 138 3.72 21.14 -7.13
CA ARG A 138 4.04 22.52 -6.73
C ARG A 138 4.30 22.57 -5.23
N ARG A 139 5.55 22.76 -4.82
CA ARG A 139 5.84 23.03 -3.40
C ARG A 139 5.44 24.47 -3.07
N VAL A 140 4.56 24.62 -2.10
CA VAL A 140 4.00 25.93 -1.70
C VAL A 140 4.13 26.12 -0.19
N PRO A 141 4.33 27.36 0.29
CA PRO A 141 4.55 27.61 1.71
C PRO A 141 3.29 27.47 2.55
N THR A 142 2.12 27.74 1.96
CA THR A 142 0.81 27.69 2.61
C THR A 142 -0.25 27.14 1.65
N PRO A 143 -1.38 26.62 2.15
CA PRO A 143 -2.48 26.16 1.30
C PRO A 143 -3.09 27.27 0.42
N ASP A 144 -3.07 28.52 0.86
CA ASP A 144 -3.63 29.66 0.11
C ASP A 144 -2.92 29.88 -1.24
N ALA A 145 -1.64 29.53 -1.31
CA ALA A 145 -0.82 29.64 -2.52
C ALA A 145 -1.06 28.51 -3.54
N ALA A 146 -1.94 27.54 -3.23
CA ALA A 146 -2.24 26.42 -4.11
C ALA A 146 -3.29 26.75 -5.21
N PHE A 147 -3.47 28.02 -5.57
CA PHE A 147 -4.41 28.41 -6.61
C PHE A 147 -4.12 27.69 -7.95
N GLY A 148 -5.16 27.15 -8.58
CA GLY A 148 -5.05 26.38 -9.82
C GLY A 148 -4.47 24.96 -9.65
N CYS A 149 -4.27 24.49 -8.42
CA CYS A 149 -3.97 23.08 -8.14
C CYS A 149 -5.27 22.29 -8.00
N ALA A 150 -5.25 21.01 -8.39
CA ALA A 150 -6.38 20.12 -8.22
C ALA A 150 -6.44 19.50 -6.81
N ALA A 151 -5.28 19.39 -6.15
CA ALA A 151 -5.17 18.91 -4.77
C ALA A 151 -4.09 19.66 -4.00
N VAL A 152 -4.21 19.67 -2.67
CA VAL A 152 -3.18 20.07 -1.72
C VAL A 152 -2.97 18.96 -0.70
N SER A 153 -1.72 18.62 -0.43
CA SER A 153 -1.32 17.76 0.68
C SER A 153 -0.44 18.53 1.65
N TRP A 154 -0.90 18.67 2.91
CA TRP A 154 -0.10 19.29 3.97
C TRP A 154 0.48 18.21 4.88
N CYS A 155 1.80 17.99 4.75
CA CYS A 155 2.57 17.11 5.64
C CYS A 155 3.22 17.93 6.75
N HIS A 156 2.65 17.87 7.95
CA HIS A 156 3.16 18.52 9.14
C HIS A 156 3.83 17.49 10.06
N GLU A 157 5.15 17.59 10.27
CA GLU A 157 5.92 16.64 11.09
C GLU A 157 5.84 16.93 12.59
N ASP A 158 4.68 17.42 13.02
CA ASP A 158 4.35 17.80 14.39
C ASP A 158 2.81 17.74 14.53
N HIS A 159 2.30 18.19 15.68
CA HIS A 159 0.87 18.30 15.94
C HIS A 159 0.15 19.12 14.87
N PRO A 160 -1.08 18.73 14.49
CA PRO A 160 -1.90 19.47 13.55
C PRO A 160 -1.90 20.99 13.81
N PRO A 161 -1.54 21.82 12.82
CA PRO A 161 -1.59 23.27 12.96
C PRO A 161 -3.05 23.76 13.04
N VAL A 162 -3.30 24.81 13.82
CA VAL A 162 -4.65 25.38 14.00
C VAL A 162 -5.24 25.92 12.70
N GLU A 163 -4.37 26.25 11.75
CA GLU A 163 -4.67 26.71 10.40
C GLU A 163 -5.42 25.67 9.57
N TRP A 164 -5.34 24.38 9.90
CA TRP A 164 -6.07 23.34 9.18
C TRP A 164 -7.58 23.56 9.19
N ALA A 165 -8.16 24.08 10.28
CA ALA A 165 -9.58 24.37 10.33
C ALA A 165 -9.99 25.48 9.33
N LYS A 166 -9.12 26.47 9.09
CA LYS A 166 -9.35 27.51 8.08
C LYS A 166 -9.16 26.94 6.66
N ALA A 167 -8.16 26.09 6.48
CA ALA A 167 -7.88 25.44 5.20
C ALA A 167 -9.00 24.47 4.79
N ASP A 168 -9.63 23.77 5.73
CA ASP A 168 -10.78 22.89 5.48
C ASP A 168 -11.92 23.66 4.77
N VAL A 169 -12.28 24.84 5.29
CA VAL A 169 -13.33 25.68 4.71
C VAL A 169 -12.89 26.23 3.35
N MET A 170 -11.71 26.85 3.31
CA MET A 170 -11.22 27.55 2.10
C MET A 170 -11.03 26.61 0.91
N LEU A 171 -10.47 25.42 1.12
CA LEU A 171 -10.21 24.46 0.03
C LEU A 171 -11.49 23.78 -0.45
N ALA A 172 -12.44 23.51 0.46
CA ALA A 172 -13.76 22.99 0.10
C ALA A 172 -14.53 23.98 -0.79
N GLU A 173 -14.53 25.28 -0.45
CA GLU A 173 -15.15 26.34 -1.27
C GLU A 173 -14.54 26.45 -2.68
N ARG A 174 -13.27 26.09 -2.82
CA ARG A 174 -12.54 26.10 -4.10
C ARG A 174 -12.60 24.77 -4.86
N ALA A 175 -13.28 23.76 -4.32
CA ALA A 175 -13.28 22.39 -4.84
C ALA A 175 -11.86 21.84 -5.08
N ILE A 176 -10.93 22.13 -4.17
CA ILE A 176 -9.57 21.60 -4.20
C ILE A 176 -9.49 20.44 -3.22
N ALA A 177 -9.03 19.27 -3.68
CA ALA A 177 -8.87 18.13 -2.80
C ALA A 177 -7.83 18.40 -1.72
N TRP A 178 -8.10 17.96 -0.50
CA TRP A 178 -7.35 18.35 0.68
C TRP A 178 -6.97 17.11 1.49
N GLN A 179 -5.66 16.83 1.53
CA GLN A 179 -5.05 15.75 2.29
C GLN A 179 -4.23 16.32 3.45
N ARG A 180 -4.38 15.72 4.63
CA ARG A 180 -3.73 16.17 5.85
C ARG A 180 -2.91 15.03 6.44
N CYS A 181 -1.66 15.31 6.80
CA CYS A 181 -0.80 14.39 7.51
C CYS A 181 -0.13 15.13 8.67
N SER A 182 -0.29 14.64 9.90
CA SER A 182 0.42 15.13 11.08
C SER A 182 1.31 14.05 11.67
N VAL A 183 2.23 14.42 12.55
CA VAL A 183 3.00 13.47 13.36
C VAL A 183 2.77 13.77 14.83
N GLU A 184 2.16 12.82 15.52
CA GLU A 184 1.80 12.90 16.94
C GLU A 184 2.63 11.88 17.72
N GLY A 185 3.76 12.33 18.27
CA GLY A 185 4.71 11.44 18.94
C GLY A 185 5.37 10.52 17.91
N ALA A 186 5.25 9.21 18.07
CA ALA A 186 5.77 8.21 17.14
C ALA A 186 4.72 7.73 16.11
N THR A 187 3.63 8.47 15.93
CA THR A 187 2.54 8.08 15.03
C THR A 187 2.32 9.14 13.96
N ALA A 188 2.42 8.78 12.68
CA ALA A 188 1.89 9.62 11.61
C ALA A 188 0.38 9.39 11.47
N VAL A 189 -0.38 10.47 11.44
CA VAL A 189 -1.83 10.46 11.31
C VAL A 189 -2.17 10.98 9.93
N ILE A 190 -2.69 10.10 9.07
CA ILE A 190 -3.14 10.44 7.71
C ILE A 190 -4.66 10.49 7.72
N GLU A 191 -5.20 11.68 7.53
CA GLU A 191 -6.64 11.90 7.51
C GLU A 191 -7.20 11.63 6.10
N PRO A 192 -8.50 11.27 5.98
CA PRO A 192 -9.12 11.11 4.68
C PRO A 192 -9.01 12.37 3.83
N ILE A 193 -8.91 12.20 2.51
CA ILE A 193 -9.00 13.31 1.57
C ILE A 193 -10.42 13.89 1.60
N SER A 194 -10.53 15.20 1.83
CA SER A 194 -11.77 15.96 1.67
C SER A 194 -11.74 16.74 0.35
N HIS A 195 -12.85 16.76 -0.39
CA HIS A 195 -12.97 17.51 -1.65
C HIS A 195 -14.18 18.46 -1.66
N GLY A 196 -15.17 18.23 -0.78
CA GLY A 196 -16.32 19.12 -0.61
C GLY A 196 -16.74 19.30 0.86
N PRO A 197 -17.74 20.15 1.11
CA PRO A 197 -18.18 20.52 2.46
C PRO A 197 -18.82 19.37 3.26
N GLU A 198 -19.26 18.31 2.57
CA GLU A 198 -19.85 17.11 3.18
C GLU A 198 -18.81 16.03 3.53
N ASP A 199 -17.53 16.27 3.22
CA ASP A 199 -16.45 15.35 3.54
C ASP A 199 -15.93 15.55 4.96
N VAL A 200 -15.13 14.58 5.41
CA VAL A 200 -14.54 14.56 6.75
C VAL A 200 -13.56 15.71 6.91
N THR A 201 -13.81 16.55 7.91
CA THR A 201 -12.93 17.66 8.32
C THR A 201 -11.91 17.20 9.36
N HIS A 202 -10.89 18.02 9.60
CA HIS A 202 -9.96 17.79 10.71
C HIS A 202 -10.69 17.78 12.07
N ALA A 203 -11.72 18.62 12.23
CA ALA A 203 -12.55 18.66 13.43
C ALA A 203 -13.29 17.34 13.67
N ASP A 204 -13.82 16.72 12.61
CA ASP A 204 -14.46 15.40 12.69
C ASP A 204 -13.47 14.32 13.15
N VAL A 205 -12.26 14.31 12.58
CA VAL A 205 -11.18 13.39 12.97
C VAL A 205 -10.89 13.51 14.44
N ARG A 206 -10.68 14.74 14.93
CA ARG A 206 -10.39 14.96 16.35
C ARG A 206 -11.53 14.55 17.26
N ALA A 207 -12.76 14.91 16.93
CA ALA A 207 -13.94 14.56 17.72
C ALA A 207 -14.14 13.03 17.79
N ARG A 208 -13.97 12.32 16.67
CA ARG A 208 -14.06 10.85 16.63
C ARG A 208 -12.93 10.18 17.41
N ARG A 209 -11.70 10.69 17.30
CA ARG A 209 -10.55 10.18 18.08
C ARG A 209 -10.72 10.42 19.57
N LEU A 210 -11.30 11.54 19.99
CA LEU A 210 -11.66 11.77 21.40
C LEU A 210 -12.73 10.78 21.87
N ALA A 211 -13.79 10.59 21.09
CA ALA A 211 -14.87 9.66 21.44
C ALA A 211 -14.40 8.20 21.52
N ALA A 212 -13.42 7.81 20.72
CA ALA A 212 -12.83 6.47 20.72
C ALA A 212 -11.69 6.29 21.74
N SER A 213 -11.21 7.37 22.36
CA SER A 213 -10.08 7.32 23.28
C SER A 213 -10.49 6.71 24.63
N ALA A 214 -9.66 5.80 25.15
CA ALA A 214 -9.78 5.33 26.54
C ALA A 214 -9.47 6.43 27.57
N SER A 215 -8.83 7.53 27.13
CA SER A 215 -8.49 8.66 27.99
C SER A 215 -8.65 9.99 27.23
N PRO A 216 -9.89 10.44 26.99
CA PRO A 216 -10.17 11.63 26.21
C PRO A 216 -9.57 12.90 26.82
N GLY A 217 -9.54 12.99 28.16
CA GLY A 217 -8.92 14.13 28.87
C GLY A 217 -7.42 14.24 28.62
N HIS A 218 -6.68 13.13 28.64
CA HIS A 218 -5.25 13.12 28.33
C HIS A 218 -4.97 13.42 26.85
N LEU A 219 -5.78 12.87 25.93
CA LEU A 219 -5.63 13.15 24.50
C LEU A 219 -5.91 14.63 24.19
N GLN A 220 -6.96 15.20 24.78
CA GLN A 220 -7.26 16.62 24.66
C GLN A 220 -6.15 17.48 25.26
N ALA A 221 -5.65 17.13 26.45
CA ALA A 221 -4.53 17.82 27.08
C ALA A 221 -3.28 17.77 26.18
N TYR A 222 -2.95 16.61 25.62
CA TYR A 222 -1.83 16.42 24.69
C TYR A 222 -1.89 17.40 23.51
N TRP A 223 -3.02 17.48 22.81
CA TRP A 223 -3.19 18.42 21.68
C TRP A 223 -3.21 19.89 22.07
N SER A 224 -3.58 20.21 23.31
CA SER A 224 -3.64 21.60 23.81
C SER A 224 -2.37 22.07 24.52
N SER A 225 -1.47 21.14 24.86
CA SER A 225 -0.28 21.42 25.64
C SER A 225 0.83 22.07 24.82
N GLU A 226 1.72 22.79 25.51
CA GLU A 226 2.92 23.34 24.89
C GLU A 226 3.80 22.19 24.37
N ARG A 227 4.26 22.33 23.12
CA ARG A 227 4.92 21.26 22.37
C ARG A 227 6.25 20.91 23.01
N ARG A 228 6.35 19.71 23.58
CA ARG A 228 7.62 19.13 24.04
C ARG A 228 8.19 18.26 22.92
N ARG A 229 9.29 18.71 22.32
CA ARG A 229 9.97 17.96 21.26
C ARG A 229 10.93 16.94 21.88
N GLY A 230 10.65 15.66 21.65
CA GLY A 230 11.66 14.62 21.69
C GLY A 230 12.45 14.55 20.37
N PRO A 231 13.40 13.62 20.23
CA PRO A 231 14.00 13.34 18.93
C PRO A 231 12.92 12.96 17.92
N SER A 232 13.03 13.47 16.69
CA SER A 232 12.08 13.15 15.62
C SER A 232 12.16 11.65 15.33
N PRO A 233 11.01 10.93 15.30
CA PRO A 233 10.99 9.53 14.90
C PRO A 233 11.11 9.35 13.38
N ILE A 234 11.15 10.44 12.60
CA ILE A 234 11.09 10.40 11.15
C ILE A 234 12.51 10.32 10.59
N GLY A 235 12.93 9.10 10.24
CA GLY A 235 14.07 8.87 9.36
C GLY A 235 13.65 8.81 7.88
N PRO A 236 14.61 8.54 6.97
CA PRO A 236 14.33 8.44 5.54
C PRO A 236 13.31 7.34 5.21
N ALA A 237 13.40 6.16 5.85
CA ALA A 237 12.51 5.04 5.58
C ALA A 237 11.07 5.36 5.98
N GLU A 238 10.89 5.96 7.17
CA GLU A 238 9.61 6.39 7.70
C GLU A 238 8.98 7.46 6.81
N ALA A 239 9.78 8.44 6.37
CA ALA A 239 9.32 9.49 5.47
C ALA A 239 8.82 8.95 4.13
N TRP A 240 9.58 8.06 3.50
CA TRP A 240 9.18 7.40 2.25
C TRP A 240 7.96 6.51 2.42
N PHE A 241 7.85 5.79 3.54
CA PHE A 241 6.71 4.94 3.83
C PHE A 241 5.41 5.76 3.97
N VAL A 242 5.43 6.83 4.77
CA VAL A 242 4.28 7.72 4.92
C VAL A 242 3.95 8.41 3.60
N ALA A 243 4.96 8.88 2.85
CA ALA A 243 4.77 9.48 1.53
C ALA A 243 4.11 8.52 0.54
N ALA A 244 4.44 7.23 0.57
CA ALA A 244 3.82 6.22 -0.29
C ALA A 244 2.33 6.05 0.00
N LEU A 245 1.93 6.04 1.28
CA LEU A 245 0.52 5.99 1.67
C LEU A 245 -0.25 7.24 1.22
N LEU A 246 0.37 8.42 1.38
CA LEU A 246 -0.22 9.68 0.94
C LEU A 246 -0.40 9.74 -0.58
N ALA A 247 0.61 9.33 -1.34
CA ALA A 247 0.56 9.27 -2.79
C ALA A 247 -0.50 8.27 -3.27
N ALA A 248 -0.61 7.10 -2.63
CA ALA A 248 -1.62 6.10 -2.98
C ALA A 248 -3.07 6.62 -2.82
N ASP A 249 -3.33 7.44 -1.80
CA ASP A 249 -4.63 8.07 -1.61
C ASP A 249 -4.91 9.15 -2.66
N LEU A 250 -3.92 9.98 -2.97
CA LEU A 250 -4.03 11.00 -4.01
C LEU A 250 -4.25 10.38 -5.38
N GLU A 251 -3.56 9.28 -5.70
CA GLU A 251 -3.80 8.50 -6.92
C GLU A 251 -5.20 7.88 -6.95
N ALA A 252 -5.72 7.44 -5.81
CA ALA A 252 -7.08 6.91 -5.72
C ALA A 252 -8.12 7.97 -5.99
N TRP A 253 -7.95 9.13 -5.37
CA TRP A 253 -8.78 10.29 -5.61
C TRP A 253 -8.71 10.75 -7.08
N ALA A 254 -7.51 10.87 -7.65
CA ALA A 254 -7.30 11.32 -9.04
C ALA A 254 -7.98 10.37 -10.04
N ALA A 255 -7.93 9.07 -9.79
CA ALA A 255 -8.61 8.05 -10.57
C ALA A 255 -10.14 8.00 -10.35
N ARG A 256 -10.70 8.93 -9.54
CA ARG A 256 -12.11 8.95 -9.12
C ARG A 256 -12.59 7.61 -8.52
N ARG A 257 -11.66 6.84 -7.95
CA ARG A 257 -12.02 5.68 -7.14
C ARG A 257 -12.69 6.22 -5.89
N THR A 258 -13.63 5.46 -5.33
CA THR A 258 -14.33 5.85 -4.09
C THR A 258 -13.28 6.20 -3.03
N ALA A 259 -13.16 7.48 -2.70
CA ALA A 259 -12.20 7.96 -1.72
C ALA A 259 -12.49 7.22 -0.42
N SER A 260 -11.53 6.42 0.05
CA SER A 260 -11.72 5.70 1.28
C SER A 260 -11.79 6.73 2.40
N ARG A 261 -12.95 6.86 3.06
CA ARG A 261 -13.10 7.66 4.28
C ARG A 261 -12.39 6.95 5.45
N ARG A 262 -11.08 6.74 5.32
CA ARG A 262 -10.24 5.99 6.24
C ARG A 262 -9.22 6.91 6.87
N LEU A 263 -9.24 6.97 8.19
CA LEU A 263 -8.14 7.49 8.98
C LEU A 263 -7.06 6.40 9.04
N ARG A 264 -5.82 6.73 8.70
CA ARG A 264 -4.68 5.84 8.95
C ARG A 264 -3.84 6.36 10.10
N LEU A 265 -3.52 5.45 11.02
CA LEU A 265 -2.54 5.66 12.07
C LEU A 265 -1.34 4.78 11.73
N VAL A 266 -0.21 5.42 11.47
CA VAL A 266 1.05 4.76 11.10
C VAL A 266 1.98 4.80 12.29
N ASP A 267 2.30 3.65 12.86
CA ASP A 267 3.37 3.52 13.84
C ASP A 267 4.72 3.66 13.15
N LEU A 268 5.46 4.71 13.48
CA LEU A 268 6.76 5.03 12.86
C LEU A 268 7.90 4.18 13.42
N ILE A 269 7.69 3.43 14.51
CA ILE A 269 8.71 2.52 15.06
C ILE A 269 8.61 1.16 14.38
N GLY A 270 7.40 0.59 14.32
CA GLY A 270 7.15 -0.73 13.72
C GLY A 270 6.78 -0.69 12.24
N LEU A 271 6.56 0.49 11.66
CA LEU A 271 6.02 0.70 10.31
C LEU A 271 4.70 -0.06 10.07
N THR A 272 3.86 -0.13 11.11
CA THR A 272 2.54 -0.77 11.03
C THR A 272 1.46 0.26 10.76
N VAL A 273 0.43 -0.13 10.02
CA VAL A 273 -0.68 0.74 9.63
C VAL A 273 -1.98 0.21 10.21
N THR A 274 -2.67 1.03 10.99
CA THR A 274 -4.05 0.78 11.40
C THR A 274 -4.97 1.69 10.61
N GLU A 275 -6.00 1.11 9.98
CA GLU A 275 -7.02 1.86 9.24
C GLU A 275 -8.35 1.82 9.98
N GLN A 276 -9.02 2.97 10.07
CA GLN A 276 -10.34 3.07 10.69
C GLN A 276 -11.28 3.87 9.80
N PRO A 277 -12.48 3.35 9.48
CA PRO A 277 -13.46 4.14 8.77
C PRO A 277 -13.91 5.31 9.65
N ILE A 278 -14.04 6.48 9.04
CA ILE A 278 -14.49 7.68 9.73
C ILE A 278 -15.60 8.36 8.94
N LEU A 279 -16.63 8.79 9.65
CA LEU A 279 -17.77 9.47 9.08
C LEU A 279 -17.78 10.93 9.52
N PRO A 280 -18.14 11.86 8.62
CA PRO A 280 -18.33 13.26 8.99
C PRO A 280 -19.35 13.36 10.13
N LEU A 281 -19.16 14.34 11.01
CA LEU A 281 -20.15 14.67 12.02
C LEU A 281 -21.03 15.76 11.44
N HIS A 282 -22.29 15.44 11.20
CA HIS A 282 -23.28 16.49 10.98
C HIS A 282 -23.54 17.20 12.32
N PRO A 283 -23.77 18.53 12.31
CA PRO A 283 -24.20 19.25 13.50
C PRO A 283 -25.36 18.48 14.13
N ALA A 284 -25.26 18.16 15.41
CA ALA A 284 -26.37 17.54 16.11
C ALA A 284 -27.59 18.44 15.91
N ALA A 285 -28.68 17.89 15.35
CA ALA A 285 -29.95 18.59 15.35
C ALA A 285 -30.21 19.03 16.79
N SER A 286 -30.31 20.34 17.02
CA SER A 286 -30.61 20.88 18.32
C SER A 286 -31.87 20.19 18.81
N ARG A 287 -31.77 19.37 19.87
CA ARG A 287 -32.96 18.93 20.58
C ARG A 287 -33.55 20.22 21.16
N GLU A 288 -34.68 20.66 20.61
CA GLU A 288 -35.51 21.64 21.30
C GLU A 288 -35.80 21.10 22.72
N PRO A 289 -35.66 21.94 23.75
CA PRO A 289 -35.83 21.54 25.15
C PRO A 289 -37.23 21.03 25.48
#